data_AF-A0A2M9GN89-F1
#
_entry.id   AF-A0A2M9GN89-F1
#
_cell.length_a   1.000
_cell.length_b   1.000
_cell.length_c   1.000
_cell.angle_alpha   90.00
_cell.angle_beta   90.00
_cell.angle_gamma   90.00
#
_symmetry.space_group_name_H-M   'P 1'
#
loop_
_entity.id
_entity.type
_entity.pdbx_description
1 polymer ?
#
loop_
_entity_poly.entity_id
_entity_poly.type
_entity_poly.pdbx_seq_one_letter_code
_entity_poly.pdbx_strand_id
1 'polypeptide(L)'
;MAEFTLEKMAEVRARYEGECHEREIHRQKTLEYLEKQNTLAIAEFERRKSGKPASKKDLWTQLTGYRKNLKSGVTGPLIRKALRAFLVTEQNGLCCYCQRPLLNIAHAKPIEHILPRVDFVQYTFQFWNLAIACFDCNQIKLDKNWANVDKKALDTYPGFAEFTEMYHPRFHPFSKHVRFIRVQTNELLISIYIGNTVQGRHLCLNHLQELSAREIVLNSNPQLRMALEVINAEVAETEGNLPPELKAYLEALNKSTSQLYALGTPPQKSP
;
A
#
# COMPACT_ATOMS: atom_id res chain seq x y z
N MET A 1 -3.29 13.55 24.30
CA MET A 1 -2.65 13.20 23.00
C MET A 1 -3.78 12.81 22.07
N ALA A 2 -4.06 13.64 21.06
CA ALA A 2 -5.33 13.65 20.36
C ALA A 2 -5.68 12.28 19.75
N GLU A 3 -6.83 11.74 20.15
CA GLU A 3 -7.53 10.70 19.42
C GLU A 3 -7.77 11.19 17.99
N PHE A 4 -7.73 10.27 17.02
CA PHE A 4 -8.01 10.61 15.64
C PHE A 4 -9.51 10.95 15.53
N THR A 5 -9.85 12.21 15.23
CA THR A 5 -11.24 12.69 15.21
C THR A 5 -11.78 12.78 13.78
N LEU A 6 -13.11 12.77 13.65
CA LEU A 6 -13.79 13.03 12.38
C LEU A 6 -13.46 14.43 11.82
N GLU A 7 -13.29 15.42 12.70
CA GLU A 7 -12.86 16.77 12.33
C GLU A 7 -11.50 16.75 11.66
N LYS A 8 -10.52 16.02 12.24
CA LYS A 8 -9.19 15.87 11.66
C LYS A 8 -9.24 15.15 10.31
N MET A 9 -10.14 14.17 10.15
CA MET A 9 -10.37 13.54 8.85
C MET A 9 -10.89 14.57 7.83
N ALA A 10 -11.90 15.35 8.19
CA ALA A 10 -12.45 16.36 7.30
C ALA A 10 -11.39 17.41 6.91
N GLU A 11 -10.58 17.87 7.86
CA GLU A 11 -9.50 18.84 7.63
C GLU A 11 -8.44 18.31 6.64
N VAL A 12 -7.95 17.08 6.84
CA VAL A 12 -6.95 16.47 5.95
C VAL A 12 -7.54 16.26 4.55
N ARG A 13 -8.82 15.89 4.45
CA ARG A 13 -9.50 15.74 3.17
C ARG A 13 -9.64 17.08 2.44
N ALA A 14 -10.06 18.13 3.15
CA ALA A 14 -10.19 19.48 2.57
C ALA A 14 -8.85 20.02 2.07
N ARG A 15 -7.75 19.78 2.80
CA ARG A 15 -6.39 20.09 2.33
C ARG A 15 -6.07 19.36 1.03
N TYR A 16 -6.34 18.05 0.96
CA TYR A 16 -6.13 17.30 -0.28
C TYR A 16 -6.97 17.84 -1.43
N GLU A 17 -8.23 18.21 -1.21
CA GLU A 17 -9.08 18.79 -2.25
C GLU A 17 -8.48 20.10 -2.81
N GLY A 18 -7.85 20.90 -1.95
CA GLY A 18 -7.04 22.06 -2.33
C GLY A 18 -5.70 21.74 -3.01
N GLU A 19 -5.22 20.50 -2.96
CA GLU A 19 -3.91 20.07 -3.49
C GLU A 19 -4.01 18.94 -4.52
N CYS A 20 -5.23 18.52 -4.89
CA CYS A 20 -5.49 17.35 -5.73
C CYS A 20 -4.97 17.47 -7.17
N HIS A 21 -4.51 18.66 -7.55
CA HIS A 21 -3.81 18.92 -8.79
C HIS A 21 -2.78 20.05 -8.59
N GLU A 22 -1.63 19.95 -9.27
CA GLU A 22 -0.54 20.96 -9.26
C GLU A 22 -0.97 22.34 -9.81
N ARG A 23 -2.12 22.43 -10.46
CA ARG A 23 -2.66 23.65 -11.06
C ARG A 23 -4.08 23.83 -10.57
N GLU A 24 -4.36 24.98 -9.98
CA GLU A 24 -5.65 25.30 -9.37
C GLU A 24 -6.82 25.17 -10.35
N ILE A 25 -6.64 25.65 -11.58
CA ILE A 25 -7.63 25.58 -12.67
C ILE A 25 -8.11 24.16 -13.02
N HIS A 26 -7.41 23.11 -12.55
CA HIS A 26 -7.75 21.72 -12.81
C HIS A 26 -8.29 20.98 -11.58
N ARG A 27 -8.23 21.56 -10.37
CA ARG A 27 -8.61 20.90 -9.12
C ARG A 27 -10.06 20.45 -9.12
N GLN A 28 -10.99 21.36 -9.44
CA GLN A 28 -12.42 21.03 -9.51
C GLN A 28 -12.72 19.86 -10.47
N LYS A 29 -12.18 19.93 -11.70
CA LYS A 29 -12.36 18.86 -12.70
C LYS A 29 -11.69 17.55 -12.31
N THR A 30 -10.60 17.61 -11.55
CA THR A 30 -9.96 16.40 -10.97
C THR A 30 -10.88 15.75 -9.94
N LEU A 31 -11.49 16.53 -9.05
CA LEU A 31 -12.43 16.01 -8.06
C LEU A 31 -13.67 15.38 -8.72
N GLU A 32 -14.27 16.06 -9.70
CA GLU A 32 -15.39 15.52 -10.49
C GLU A 32 -15.02 14.21 -11.20
N TYR A 33 -13.80 14.12 -11.73
CA TYR A 33 -13.32 12.89 -12.36
C TYR A 33 -13.14 11.75 -11.35
N LEU A 34 -12.54 12.03 -10.19
CA LEU A 34 -12.37 11.05 -9.11
C LEU A 34 -13.72 10.57 -8.56
N GLU A 35 -14.69 11.47 -8.41
CA GLU A 35 -16.06 11.13 -8.00
C GLU A 35 -16.71 10.18 -9.02
N LYS A 36 -16.60 10.48 -10.32
CA LYS A 36 -17.06 9.58 -11.38
C LYS A 36 -16.39 8.20 -11.31
N GLN A 37 -15.08 8.15 -11.05
CA GLN A 37 -14.37 6.87 -10.86
C GLN A 37 -14.88 6.11 -9.63
N ASN A 38 -15.19 6.83 -8.54
CA ASN A 38 -15.77 6.23 -7.34
C ASN A 38 -17.17 5.65 -7.60
N THR A 39 -18.03 6.33 -8.37
CA THR A 39 -19.32 5.79 -8.80
C THR A 39 -19.16 4.49 -9.60
N LEU A 40 -18.16 4.40 -10.48
CA LEU A 40 -17.87 3.17 -11.23
C LEU A 40 -17.40 2.04 -10.31
N ALA A 41 -16.61 2.35 -9.29
CA ALA A 41 -16.16 1.39 -8.28
C ALA A 41 -17.34 0.81 -7.47
N ILE A 42 -18.28 1.66 -7.03
CA ILE A 42 -19.50 1.23 -6.33
C ILE A 42 -20.39 0.39 -7.25
N ALA A 43 -20.58 0.81 -8.51
CA ALA A 43 -21.37 0.04 -9.47
C ALA A 43 -20.77 -1.35 -9.75
N GLU A 44 -19.44 -1.44 -9.85
CA GLU A 44 -18.74 -2.72 -10.00
C GLU A 44 -18.88 -3.60 -8.75
N PHE A 45 -18.89 -3.00 -7.56
CA PHE A 45 -19.13 -3.71 -6.30
C PHE A 45 -20.55 -4.31 -6.23
N GLU A 46 -21.58 -3.52 -6.53
CA GLU A 46 -22.97 -4.00 -6.58
C GLU A 46 -23.14 -5.11 -7.64
N ARG A 47 -22.46 -4.96 -8.77
CA ARG A 47 -22.44 -6.00 -9.81
C ARG A 47 -21.84 -7.31 -9.27
N ARG A 48 -20.76 -7.25 -8.48
CA ARG A 48 -20.17 -8.45 -7.85
C ARG A 48 -21.05 -9.04 -6.76
N LYS A 49 -21.71 -8.20 -5.95
CA LYS A 49 -22.73 -8.63 -4.95
C LYS A 49 -23.88 -9.41 -5.60
N SER A 50 -24.25 -9.06 -6.84
CA SER A 50 -25.24 -9.83 -7.62
C SER A 50 -24.75 -11.19 -8.16
N GLY A 51 -23.59 -11.67 -7.72
CA GLY A 51 -23.02 -12.98 -8.09
C GLY A 51 -22.24 -12.97 -9.41
N LYS A 52 -22.04 -11.81 -10.05
CA LYS A 52 -21.30 -11.73 -11.31
C LYS A 52 -19.79 -11.71 -11.05
N PRO A 53 -18.96 -12.37 -11.87
CA PRO A 53 -17.50 -12.40 -11.70
C PRO A 53 -16.90 -11.01 -11.86
N ALA A 54 -15.71 -10.76 -11.28
CA ALA A 54 -14.99 -9.49 -11.39
C ALA A 54 -14.78 -9.06 -12.87
N SER A 55 -14.89 -7.75 -13.13
CA SER A 55 -14.66 -7.21 -14.46
C SER A 55 -13.21 -7.43 -14.89
N LYS A 56 -12.99 -7.73 -16.17
CA LYS A 56 -11.64 -7.83 -16.76
C LYS A 56 -10.88 -6.50 -16.72
N LYS A 57 -11.58 -5.37 -16.59
CA LYS A 57 -10.97 -4.04 -16.57
C LYS A 57 -10.73 -3.59 -15.14
N ASP A 58 -9.47 -3.44 -14.77
CA ASP A 58 -9.09 -2.81 -13.50
C ASP A 58 -9.33 -1.28 -13.56
N LEU A 59 -10.06 -0.74 -12.59
CA LEU A 59 -10.44 0.68 -12.57
C LEU A 59 -9.25 1.59 -12.27
N TRP A 60 -8.33 1.17 -11.41
CA TRP A 60 -7.15 1.97 -11.08
C TRP A 60 -6.15 1.99 -12.25
N THR A 61 -6.02 0.89 -13.00
CA THR A 61 -5.26 0.86 -14.26
C THR A 61 -5.90 1.78 -15.32
N GLN A 62 -7.23 1.87 -15.36
CA GLN A 62 -7.92 2.84 -16.21
C GLN A 62 -7.62 4.29 -15.81
N LEU A 63 -7.62 4.61 -14.51
CA LEU A 63 -7.17 5.92 -14.02
C LEU A 63 -5.73 6.17 -14.48
N THR A 64 -4.80 5.24 -14.26
CA THR A 64 -3.39 5.39 -14.70
C THR A 64 -3.29 5.70 -16.19
N GLY A 65 -4.05 5.00 -17.03
CA GLY A 65 -4.06 5.18 -18.47
C GLY A 65 -4.81 6.42 -18.96
N TYR A 66 -5.60 7.08 -18.11
CA TYR A 66 -6.48 8.17 -18.50
C TYR A 66 -5.67 9.36 -19.04
N ARG A 67 -5.80 9.59 -20.36
CA ARG A 67 -5.13 10.70 -21.06
C ARG A 67 -3.63 10.76 -20.82
N LYS A 68 -2.97 9.60 -20.66
CA LYS A 68 -1.54 9.50 -20.30
C LYS A 68 -0.57 10.23 -21.25
N ASN A 69 -0.97 10.44 -22.50
CA ASN A 69 -0.15 11.13 -23.51
C ASN A 69 -0.27 12.66 -23.44
N LEU A 70 -1.20 13.21 -22.65
CA LEU A 70 -1.34 14.65 -22.48
C LEU A 70 -0.39 15.15 -21.39
N LYS A 71 0.29 16.27 -21.67
CA LYS A 71 1.24 16.91 -20.75
C LYS A 71 0.57 17.86 -19.75
N SER A 72 -0.72 18.14 -19.91
CA SER A 72 -1.49 19.08 -19.08
C SER A 72 -2.97 18.70 -19.03
N GLY A 73 -3.73 19.37 -18.16
CA GLY A 73 -5.13 19.06 -17.90
C GLY A 73 -5.30 17.93 -16.89
N VAL A 74 -6.54 17.47 -16.74
CA VAL A 74 -6.86 16.34 -15.86
C VAL A 74 -6.43 15.03 -16.54
N THR A 75 -5.35 14.43 -16.05
CA THR A 75 -4.78 13.17 -16.54
C THR A 75 -4.46 12.23 -15.39
N GLY A 76 -4.49 10.92 -15.66
CA GLY A 76 -4.10 9.88 -14.70
C GLY A 76 -2.74 10.13 -14.05
N PRO A 77 -1.67 10.38 -14.84
CA PRO A 77 -0.35 10.68 -14.29
C PRO A 77 -0.32 11.90 -13.36
N LEU A 78 -0.99 13.00 -13.71
CA LEU A 78 -0.99 14.22 -12.89
C LEU A 78 -1.80 14.05 -11.61
N ILE A 79 -2.95 13.37 -11.66
CA ILE A 79 -3.75 13.02 -10.48
C ILE A 79 -2.93 12.17 -9.52
N ARG A 80 -2.30 11.09 -10.02
CA ARG A 80 -1.47 10.19 -9.20
C ARG A 80 -0.24 10.89 -8.64
N LYS A 81 0.39 11.79 -9.41
CA LYS A 81 1.52 12.60 -8.95
C LYS A 81 1.12 13.51 -7.78
N ALA A 82 0.00 14.22 -7.91
CA ALA A 82 -0.51 15.10 -6.85
C ALA A 82 -0.88 14.31 -5.59
N LEU A 83 -1.65 13.22 -5.73
CA LEU A 83 -2.00 12.34 -4.61
C LEU A 83 -0.77 11.78 -3.90
N ARG A 84 0.24 11.32 -4.66
CA ARG A 84 1.48 10.83 -4.10
C ARG A 84 2.22 11.90 -3.31
N ALA A 85 2.35 13.11 -3.86
CA ALA A 85 3.02 14.22 -3.18
C ALA A 85 2.32 14.59 -1.86
N PHE A 86 0.99 14.65 -1.90
CA PHE A 86 0.18 14.90 -0.71
C PHE A 86 0.39 13.82 0.36
N LEU A 87 0.23 12.54 0.01
CA LEU A 87 0.36 11.44 0.98
C LEU A 87 1.79 11.28 1.53
N VAL A 88 2.82 11.55 0.72
CA VAL A 88 4.21 11.58 1.21
C VAL A 88 4.38 12.64 2.29
N THR A 89 3.80 13.83 2.09
CA THR A 89 3.84 14.92 3.07
C THR A 89 3.09 14.52 4.35
N GLU A 90 1.88 13.98 4.22
CA GLU A 90 1.08 13.50 5.36
C GLU A 90 1.78 12.41 6.17
N GLN A 91 2.61 11.58 5.51
CA GLN A 91 3.37 10.50 6.15
C GLN A 91 4.79 10.91 6.57
N ASN A 92 5.12 12.22 6.56
CA ASN A 92 6.45 12.73 6.90
C ASN A 92 7.59 12.10 6.08
N GLY A 93 7.31 11.74 4.83
CA GLY A 93 8.29 11.08 3.96
C GLY A 93 8.63 9.64 4.38
N LEU A 94 7.81 8.98 5.19
CA LEU A 94 8.04 7.62 5.67
C LEU A 94 7.07 6.61 5.02
N CYS A 95 7.55 5.39 4.80
CA CYS A 95 6.72 4.27 4.39
C CYS A 95 5.63 4.01 5.44
N CYS A 96 4.40 3.85 5.00
CA CYS A 96 3.23 3.68 5.86
C CYS A 96 3.29 2.43 6.76
N TYR A 97 4.06 1.39 6.38
CA TYR A 97 4.20 0.15 7.15
C TYR A 97 5.53 0.06 7.91
N CYS A 98 6.68 0.24 7.25
CA CYS A 98 7.98 -0.03 7.87
C CYS A 98 8.71 1.21 8.40
N GLN A 99 8.16 2.41 8.20
CA GLN A 99 8.76 3.68 8.58
C GLN A 99 10.18 3.89 8.03
N ARG A 100 10.54 3.25 6.91
CA ARG A 100 11.75 3.62 6.17
C ARG A 100 11.52 4.96 5.44
N PRO A 101 12.55 5.83 5.35
CA PRO A 101 12.49 7.02 4.52
C PRO A 101 12.20 6.68 3.07
N LEU A 102 11.26 7.40 2.48
CA LEU A 102 10.91 7.35 1.08
C LEU A 102 11.81 8.33 0.33
N LEU A 103 13.00 7.86 -0.06
CA LEU A 103 13.98 8.66 -0.81
C LEU A 103 13.41 9.15 -2.16
N ASN A 104 13.99 10.22 -2.72
CA ASN A 104 13.45 10.99 -3.85
C ASN A 104 13.54 10.30 -5.23
N ILE A 105 13.03 9.08 -5.33
CA ILE A 105 12.79 8.38 -6.59
C ILE A 105 11.30 8.08 -6.65
N ALA A 106 10.59 8.64 -7.65
CA ALA A 106 9.13 8.51 -7.75
C ALA A 106 8.67 7.04 -7.82
N HIS A 107 9.47 6.16 -8.43
CA HIS A 107 9.25 4.71 -8.50
C HIS A 107 9.34 4.01 -7.14
N ALA A 108 10.02 4.59 -6.15
CA ALA A 108 10.17 4.03 -4.80
C ALA A 108 8.97 4.34 -3.88
N LYS A 109 7.93 5.01 -4.39
CA LYS A 109 6.77 5.51 -3.63
C LYS A 109 5.44 5.07 -4.25
N PRO A 110 5.16 3.76 -4.36
CA PRO A 110 3.87 3.27 -4.84
C PRO A 110 2.71 3.78 -3.96
N ILE A 111 1.58 4.08 -4.61
CA ILE A 111 0.32 4.32 -3.91
C ILE A 111 -0.24 2.95 -3.54
N GLU A 112 -0.38 2.74 -2.23
CA GLU A 112 -0.83 1.51 -1.61
C GLU A 112 -2.33 1.58 -1.32
N HIS A 113 -3.04 0.51 -1.69
CA HIS A 113 -4.42 0.27 -1.27
C HIS A 113 -4.41 -0.53 0.04
N ILE A 114 -4.77 0.11 1.15
CA ILE A 114 -4.77 -0.51 2.48
C ILE A 114 -5.65 -1.76 2.47
N LEU A 115 -6.91 -1.60 2.04
CA LEU A 115 -7.79 -2.67 1.64
C LEU A 115 -7.59 -2.95 0.15
N PRO A 116 -7.18 -4.17 -0.25
CA PRO A 116 -6.78 -4.47 -1.62
C PRO A 116 -7.97 -4.36 -2.58
N ARG A 117 -7.80 -3.63 -3.70
CA ARG A 117 -8.85 -3.38 -4.72
C ARG A 117 -9.43 -4.64 -5.36
N VAL A 118 -8.73 -5.77 -5.31
CA VAL A 118 -9.21 -7.06 -5.81
C VAL A 118 -10.42 -7.53 -4.98
N ASP A 119 -10.31 -7.40 -3.65
CA ASP A 119 -11.34 -7.77 -2.69
C ASP A 119 -12.34 -6.63 -2.40
N PHE A 120 -11.87 -5.37 -2.43
CA PHE A 120 -12.63 -4.19 -2.01
C PHE A 120 -12.71 -3.16 -3.14
N VAL A 121 -13.32 -3.56 -4.26
CA VAL A 121 -13.37 -2.71 -5.46
C VAL A 121 -14.04 -1.37 -5.21
N GLN A 122 -15.06 -1.30 -4.33
CA GLN A 122 -15.75 -0.08 -3.93
C GLN A 122 -14.82 0.95 -3.28
N TYR A 123 -13.67 0.53 -2.74
CA TYR A 123 -12.70 1.41 -2.08
C TYR A 123 -11.49 1.73 -2.94
N THR A 124 -11.52 1.41 -4.24
CA THR A 124 -10.39 1.63 -5.18
C THR A 124 -9.93 3.09 -5.22
N PHE A 125 -10.87 4.04 -5.16
CA PHE A 125 -10.59 5.47 -5.20
C PHE A 125 -10.89 6.17 -3.87
N GLN A 126 -11.19 5.40 -2.83
CA GLN A 126 -11.52 5.99 -1.55
C GLN A 126 -10.27 6.59 -0.93
N PHE A 127 -10.29 7.89 -0.62
CA PHE A 127 -9.13 8.63 -0.15
C PHE A 127 -8.46 7.96 1.04
N TRP A 128 -9.24 7.62 2.08
CA TRP A 128 -8.73 6.98 3.30
C TRP A 128 -8.18 5.57 3.10
N ASN A 129 -8.45 4.93 1.96
CA ASN A 129 -7.89 3.64 1.58
C ASN A 129 -6.50 3.75 0.91
N LEU A 130 -6.03 4.97 0.60
CA LEU A 130 -4.81 5.20 -0.16
C LEU A 130 -3.70 5.76 0.74
N ALA A 131 -2.55 5.08 0.75
CA ALA A 131 -1.34 5.47 1.49
C ALA A 131 -0.10 5.36 0.58
N ILE A 132 1.09 5.71 1.07
CA ILE A 132 2.35 5.46 0.37
C ILE A 132 3.17 4.41 1.11
N ALA A 133 3.46 3.30 0.43
CA ALA A 133 4.39 2.30 0.90
C ALA A 133 5.76 2.48 0.20
N CYS A 134 6.82 1.90 0.76
CA CYS A 134 8.03 1.64 -0.02
C CYS A 134 7.77 0.48 -0.99
N PHE A 135 8.65 0.34 -1.99
CA PHE A 135 8.57 -0.75 -2.97
C PHE A 135 8.48 -2.13 -2.31
N ASP A 136 9.38 -2.44 -1.37
CA ASP A 136 9.41 -3.75 -0.69
C ASP A 136 8.11 -4.07 0.04
N CYS A 137 7.57 -3.11 0.80
CA CYS A 137 6.33 -3.30 1.53
C CYS A 137 5.14 -3.49 0.57
N ASN A 138 5.08 -2.70 -0.51
CA ASN A 138 4.03 -2.87 -1.52
C ASN A 138 4.12 -4.24 -2.21
N GLN A 139 5.33 -4.74 -2.51
CA GLN A 139 5.56 -6.06 -3.09
C GLN A 139 5.33 -7.23 -2.12
N ILE A 140 5.55 -7.04 -0.82
CA ILE A 140 5.25 -8.06 0.19
C ILE A 140 3.75 -8.13 0.45
N LYS A 141 3.07 -6.98 0.47
CA LYS A 141 1.64 -6.92 0.75
C LYS A 141 0.83 -7.37 -0.46
N LEU A 142 1.11 -6.87 -1.66
CA LEU A 142 0.33 -7.13 -2.89
C LEU A 142 -1.18 -7.02 -2.60
N ASP A 143 -1.90 -8.12 -2.79
CA ASP A 143 -3.33 -8.26 -2.59
C ASP A 143 -3.69 -8.97 -1.26
N LYS A 144 -2.71 -9.21 -0.37
CA LYS A 144 -2.95 -9.77 0.96
C LYS A 144 -4.00 -8.91 1.68
N ASN A 145 -5.07 -9.57 2.07
CA ASN A 145 -6.16 -8.98 2.82
C ASN A 145 -6.01 -9.32 4.30
N TRP A 146 -5.92 -8.29 5.13
CA TRP A 146 -5.79 -8.38 6.59
C TRP A 146 -7.05 -7.97 7.33
N ALA A 147 -8.06 -7.50 6.61
CA ALA A 147 -9.29 -7.03 7.18
C ALA A 147 -10.26 -8.18 7.41
N ASN A 148 -11.13 -8.01 8.40
CA ASN A 148 -12.24 -8.91 8.64
C ASN A 148 -13.20 -8.95 7.43
N VAL A 149 -13.87 -10.10 7.25
CA VAL A 149 -14.72 -10.38 6.08
C VAL A 149 -15.96 -9.48 6.03
N ASP A 150 -16.46 -9.03 7.18
CA ASP A 150 -17.59 -8.12 7.32
C ASP A 150 -17.38 -6.81 6.54
N LYS A 151 -16.15 -6.28 6.52
CA LYS A 151 -15.82 -5.06 5.79
C LYS A 151 -15.99 -5.18 4.27
N LYS A 152 -15.98 -6.41 3.72
CA LYS A 152 -16.21 -6.64 2.28
C LYS A 152 -17.64 -6.34 1.87
N ALA A 153 -18.60 -6.44 2.79
CA ALA A 153 -20.02 -6.24 2.52
C ALA A 153 -20.46 -4.78 2.62
N LEU A 154 -19.58 -3.90 3.11
CA LEU A 154 -19.91 -2.50 3.33
C LEU A 154 -19.76 -1.68 2.03
N ASP A 155 -20.75 -0.83 1.78
CA ASP A 155 -20.75 0.11 0.66
C ASP A 155 -19.95 1.39 1.00
N THR A 156 -19.86 1.71 2.30
CA THR A 156 -19.15 2.89 2.82
C THR A 156 -17.86 2.47 3.51
N TYR A 157 -16.80 3.28 3.37
CA TYR A 157 -15.51 2.96 3.97
C TYR A 157 -15.61 2.88 5.49
N PRO A 158 -15.08 1.82 6.12
CA PRO A 158 -15.17 1.67 7.57
C PRO A 158 -14.54 2.87 8.28
N GLY A 159 -15.16 3.31 9.35
CA GLY A 159 -14.65 4.34 10.22
C GLY A 159 -13.37 3.92 10.93
N PHE A 160 -12.62 4.89 11.45
CA PHE A 160 -11.32 4.61 12.08
C PHE A 160 -11.40 3.62 13.25
N ALA A 161 -12.51 3.63 14.00
CA ALA A 161 -12.75 2.74 15.14
C ALA A 161 -13.04 1.28 14.72
N GLU A 162 -13.39 1.03 13.45
CA GLU A 162 -13.76 -0.31 12.97
C GLU A 162 -12.55 -1.19 12.64
N PHE A 163 -11.34 -0.61 12.54
CA PHE A 163 -10.09 -1.33 12.28
C PHE A 163 -9.47 -1.86 13.57
N THR A 164 -10.20 -2.72 14.28
CA THR A 164 -9.72 -3.30 15.54
C THR A 164 -8.74 -4.46 15.35
N GLU A 165 -8.82 -5.15 14.22
CA GLU A 165 -8.10 -6.39 13.91
C GLU A 165 -6.72 -6.15 13.30
N MET A 166 -6.57 -5.06 12.54
CA MET A 166 -5.38 -4.80 11.73
C MET A 166 -4.88 -3.37 11.88
N TYR A 167 -3.60 -3.17 11.60
CA TYR A 167 -3.02 -1.83 11.54
C TYR A 167 -3.47 -1.10 10.26
N HIS A 168 -4.24 -0.02 10.43
CA HIS A 168 -4.56 0.93 9.39
C HIS A 168 -3.58 2.13 9.38
N PRO A 169 -2.73 2.29 8.36
CA PRO A 169 -1.64 3.28 8.38
C PRO A 169 -2.08 4.75 8.43
N ARG A 170 -3.35 5.05 8.11
CA ARG A 170 -3.88 6.42 8.19
C ARG A 170 -4.65 6.72 9.48
N PHE A 171 -5.03 5.70 10.23
CA PHE A 171 -5.89 5.84 11.41
C PHE A 171 -5.13 5.53 12.70
N HIS A 172 -4.14 4.65 12.62
CA HIS A 172 -3.32 4.26 13.76
C HIS A 172 -1.97 4.99 13.74
N PRO A 173 -1.68 5.83 14.74
CA PRO A 173 -0.35 6.43 14.87
C PRO A 173 0.70 5.34 15.07
N PHE A 174 1.64 5.19 14.12
CA PHE A 174 2.60 4.08 14.11
C PHE A 174 3.29 3.86 15.46
N SER A 175 3.77 4.93 16.10
CA SER A 175 4.50 4.91 17.37
C SER A 175 3.69 4.38 18.57
N LYS A 176 2.36 4.36 18.49
CA LYS A 176 1.49 3.76 19.50
C LYS A 176 1.36 2.25 19.33
N HIS A 177 1.44 1.78 18.08
CA HIS A 177 1.18 0.39 17.73
C HIS A 177 2.45 -0.43 17.59
N VAL A 178 3.55 0.16 17.10
CA VAL A 178 4.81 -0.53 16.83
C VAL A 178 5.99 0.29 17.33
N ARG A 179 6.93 -0.39 17.99
CA ARG A 179 8.27 0.11 18.28
C ARG A 179 9.27 -0.64 17.43
N PHE A 180 10.36 0.00 17.04
CA PHE A 180 11.39 -0.67 16.26
C PHE A 180 12.77 -0.09 16.52
N ILE A 181 13.78 -0.89 16.21
CA ILE A 181 15.17 -0.46 16.08
C ILE A 181 15.66 -0.85 14.69
N ARG A 182 16.44 0.03 14.08
CA ARG A 182 17.14 -0.26 12.83
C ARG A 182 18.62 0.02 13.02
N VAL A 183 19.44 -0.99 12.79
CA VAL A 183 20.90 -0.89 12.86
C VAL A 183 21.44 -1.09 11.46
N GLN A 184 22.24 -0.13 11.00
CA GLN A 184 22.89 -0.17 9.70
C GLN A 184 24.39 0.04 9.89
N THR A 185 25.17 -0.82 9.25
CA THR A 185 26.62 -0.73 9.05
C THR A 185 26.90 -0.78 7.55
N ASN A 186 28.16 -0.80 7.15
CA ASN A 186 28.53 -0.94 5.74
C ASN A 186 28.14 -2.33 5.18
N GLU A 187 28.06 -3.35 6.05
CA GLU A 187 27.86 -4.74 5.67
C GLU A 187 26.46 -5.28 6.03
N LEU A 188 25.75 -4.60 6.92
CA LEU A 188 24.54 -5.15 7.54
C LEU A 188 23.46 -4.10 7.73
N LEU A 189 22.22 -4.46 7.43
CA LEU A 189 21.02 -3.72 7.78
C LEU A 189 20.02 -4.66 8.45
N ILE A 190 19.75 -4.40 9.73
CA ILE A 190 18.80 -5.16 10.55
C ILE A 190 17.71 -4.21 11.04
N SER A 191 16.45 -4.60 10.85
CA SER A 191 15.28 -3.89 11.38
C SER A 191 14.46 -4.81 12.30
N ILE A 192 14.42 -4.56 13.61
CA ILE A 192 13.62 -5.36 14.55
C ILE A 192 12.37 -4.56 14.94
N TYR A 193 11.18 -5.15 14.78
CA TYR A 193 9.89 -4.52 15.09
C TYR A 193 9.16 -5.28 16.20
N ILE A 194 8.50 -4.55 17.09
CA ILE A 194 7.71 -5.08 18.20
C ILE A 194 6.34 -4.40 18.20
N GLY A 195 5.28 -5.20 18.13
CA GLY A 195 3.90 -4.72 18.21
C GLY A 195 3.42 -4.59 19.65
N ASN A 196 2.96 -3.40 20.04
CA ASN A 196 2.49 -3.09 21.39
C ASN A 196 0.97 -3.28 21.55
N THR A 197 0.21 -3.21 20.46
CA THR A 197 -1.25 -3.42 20.46
C THR A 197 -1.62 -4.64 19.63
N VAL A 198 -2.90 -5.02 19.62
CA VAL A 198 -3.43 -6.06 18.73
C VAL A 198 -3.10 -5.75 17.26
N GLN A 199 -3.43 -4.55 16.80
CA GLN A 199 -3.15 -4.09 15.43
C GLN A 199 -1.65 -4.06 15.12
N GLY A 200 -0.83 -3.61 16.07
CA GLY A 200 0.62 -3.54 15.89
C GLY A 200 1.28 -4.92 15.83
N ARG A 201 0.85 -5.86 16.68
CA ARG A 201 1.28 -7.27 16.63
C ARG A 201 0.86 -7.91 15.33
N HIS A 202 -0.37 -7.67 14.88
CA HIS A 202 -0.86 -8.12 13.59
C HIS A 202 0.05 -7.65 12.45
N LEU A 203 0.40 -6.35 12.41
CA LEU A 203 1.32 -5.83 11.39
C LEU A 203 2.71 -6.47 11.44
N CYS A 204 3.26 -6.65 12.65
CA CYS A 204 4.58 -7.24 12.81
C CYS A 204 4.63 -8.67 12.28
N LEU A 205 3.66 -9.50 12.69
CA LEU A 205 3.60 -10.92 12.31
C LEU A 205 3.28 -11.13 10.83
N ASN A 206 2.34 -10.37 10.27
CA ASN A 206 1.85 -10.60 8.91
C ASN A 206 2.61 -9.82 7.83
N HIS A 207 3.53 -8.92 8.21
CA HIS A 207 4.21 -8.05 7.25
C HIS A 207 5.66 -7.73 7.62
N LEU A 208 5.90 -7.13 8.78
CA LEU A 208 7.25 -6.58 9.08
C LEU A 208 8.29 -7.66 9.37
N GLN A 209 7.85 -8.83 9.85
CA GLN A 209 8.72 -9.99 10.00
C GLN A 209 9.27 -10.46 8.64
N GLU A 210 8.41 -10.65 7.65
CA GLU A 210 8.82 -11.02 6.29
C GLU A 210 9.76 -9.96 5.69
N LEU A 211 9.43 -8.68 5.87
CA LEU A 211 10.25 -7.57 5.40
C LEU A 211 11.66 -7.58 6.02
N SER A 212 11.75 -7.63 7.35
CA SER A 212 13.04 -7.64 8.06
C SER A 212 13.88 -8.84 7.65
N ALA A 213 13.23 -9.98 7.47
CA ALA A 213 13.94 -11.21 7.19
C ALA A 213 14.42 -11.25 5.72
N ARG A 214 13.66 -10.65 4.79
CA ARG A 214 14.15 -10.40 3.41
C ARG A 214 15.35 -9.46 3.41
N GLU A 215 15.35 -8.39 4.21
CA GLU A 215 16.51 -7.49 4.32
C GLU A 215 17.77 -8.25 4.74
N ILE A 216 17.68 -9.11 5.74
CA ILE A 216 18.83 -9.88 6.24
C ILE A 216 19.39 -10.78 5.13
N VAL A 217 18.52 -11.51 4.42
CA VAL A 217 18.93 -12.40 3.33
C VAL A 217 19.61 -11.63 2.20
N LEU A 218 19.03 -10.51 1.77
CA LEU A 218 19.55 -9.72 0.64
C LEU A 218 20.86 -9.01 1.00
N ASN A 219 20.97 -8.44 2.20
CA ASN A 219 22.19 -7.76 2.62
C ASN A 219 23.35 -8.73 2.91
N SER A 220 23.03 -9.96 3.34
CA SER A 220 24.05 -11.01 3.52
C SER A 220 24.50 -11.64 2.20
N ASN A 221 23.91 -11.27 1.05
CA ASN A 221 24.17 -11.89 -0.25
C ASN A 221 24.20 -10.85 -1.40
N PRO A 222 25.32 -10.12 -1.58
CA PRO A 222 25.41 -8.99 -2.51
C PRO A 222 25.10 -9.34 -3.98
N GLN A 223 25.52 -10.52 -4.44
CA GLN A 223 25.27 -10.98 -5.81
C GLN A 223 23.76 -11.15 -6.08
N LEU A 224 23.03 -11.72 -5.12
CA LEU A 224 21.58 -11.86 -5.20
C LEU A 224 20.88 -10.49 -5.18
N ARG A 225 21.35 -9.56 -4.33
CA ARG A 225 20.81 -8.20 -4.28
C ARG A 225 20.93 -7.50 -5.63
N MET A 226 22.11 -7.54 -6.26
CA MET A 226 22.34 -6.93 -7.57
C MET A 226 21.43 -7.53 -8.65
N ALA A 227 21.23 -8.85 -8.66
CA ALA A 227 20.33 -9.49 -9.61
C ALA A 227 18.87 -9.05 -9.42
N LEU A 228 18.43 -8.89 -8.17
CA LEU A 228 17.08 -8.44 -7.85
C LEU A 228 16.84 -6.96 -8.13
N GLU A 229 17.84 -6.10 -8.00
CA GLU A 229 17.74 -4.68 -8.37
C GLU A 229 17.35 -4.51 -9.86
N VAL A 230 17.94 -5.31 -10.74
CA VAL A 230 17.61 -5.33 -12.18
C VAL A 230 16.15 -5.72 -12.39
N ILE A 231 15.69 -6.78 -11.71
CA ILE A 231 14.31 -7.25 -11.83
C ILE A 231 13.31 -6.21 -11.27
N ASN A 232 13.62 -5.60 -10.14
CA ASN A 232 12.75 -4.62 -9.49
C ASN A 232 12.59 -3.33 -10.30
N ALA A 233 13.62 -2.92 -11.06
CA ALA A 233 13.52 -1.81 -11.99
C ALA A 233 12.45 -2.09 -13.07
N GLU A 234 12.48 -3.29 -13.66
CA GLU A 234 11.49 -3.73 -14.65
C GLU A 234 10.07 -3.82 -14.06
N VAL A 235 9.93 -4.34 -12.84
CA VAL A 235 8.64 -4.36 -12.10
C VAL A 235 8.06 -2.95 -11.95
N ALA A 236 8.91 -1.99 -11.61
CA ALA A 236 8.50 -0.61 -11.38
C ALA A 236 8.08 0.10 -12.68
N GLU A 237 8.77 -0.17 -13.79
CA GLU A 237 8.42 0.39 -15.11
C GLU A 237 7.11 -0.20 -15.66
N THR A 238 6.85 -1.47 -15.38
CA THR A 238 5.66 -2.20 -15.86
C THR A 238 4.45 -2.12 -14.92
N GLU A 239 4.55 -1.41 -13.80
CA GLU A 239 3.55 -1.40 -12.71
C GLU A 239 3.16 -2.82 -12.24
N GLY A 240 4.13 -3.74 -12.22
CA GLY A 240 3.92 -5.15 -11.84
C GLY A 240 3.36 -6.04 -12.95
N ASN A 241 3.22 -5.55 -14.18
CA ASN A 241 2.83 -6.35 -15.34
C ASN A 241 4.05 -7.04 -15.97
N LEU A 242 4.58 -8.04 -15.26
CA LEU A 242 5.75 -8.81 -15.68
C LEU A 242 5.41 -9.98 -16.63
N PRO A 243 6.38 -10.44 -17.45
CA PRO A 243 6.28 -11.72 -18.14
C PRO A 243 5.94 -12.88 -17.18
N PRO A 244 5.13 -13.87 -17.59
CA PRO A 244 4.69 -14.96 -16.73
C PRO A 244 5.84 -15.73 -16.07
N GLU A 245 6.93 -15.95 -16.78
CA GLU A 245 8.11 -16.67 -16.31
C GLU A 245 8.81 -15.91 -15.18
N LEU A 246 8.95 -14.60 -15.34
CA LEU A 246 9.58 -13.73 -14.33
C LEU A 246 8.69 -13.61 -13.09
N LYS A 247 7.37 -13.54 -13.28
CA LYS A 247 6.41 -13.56 -12.19
C LYS A 247 6.49 -14.87 -11.40
N ALA A 248 6.51 -16.01 -12.09
CA ALA A 248 6.64 -17.33 -11.45
C ALA A 248 7.98 -17.48 -10.70
N TYR A 249 9.08 -16.99 -11.27
CA TYR A 249 10.37 -16.95 -10.59
C TYR A 249 10.32 -16.12 -9.30
N LEU A 250 9.77 -14.90 -9.37
CA LEU A 250 9.65 -14.02 -8.19
C LEU A 250 8.75 -14.64 -7.12
N GLU A 251 7.63 -15.26 -7.50
CA GLU A 251 6.75 -15.99 -6.58
C GLU A 251 7.50 -17.16 -5.90
N ALA A 252 8.26 -17.94 -6.67
CA ALA A 252 9.06 -19.04 -6.13
C ALA A 252 10.17 -18.55 -5.20
N LEU A 253 10.87 -17.47 -5.56
CA LEU A 253 11.91 -16.87 -4.73
C LEU A 253 11.32 -16.31 -3.42
N ASN A 254 10.19 -15.61 -3.51
CA ASN A 254 9.47 -15.09 -2.34
C ASN A 254 9.00 -16.23 -1.42
N LYS A 255 8.53 -17.34 -2.00
CA LYS A 255 8.13 -18.53 -1.23
C LYS A 255 9.34 -19.19 -0.54
N SER A 256 10.44 -19.40 -1.25
CA SER A 256 11.65 -20.03 -0.71
C SER A 256 12.29 -19.19 0.40
N THR A 257 12.38 -17.87 0.21
CA THR A 257 12.86 -16.95 1.25
C THR A 257 11.93 -16.97 2.46
N SER A 258 10.61 -16.99 2.25
CA SER A 258 9.62 -17.14 3.33
C SER A 258 9.77 -18.46 4.11
N GLN A 259 10.14 -19.55 3.44
CA GLN A 259 10.31 -20.87 4.04
C GLN A 259 11.58 -21.01 4.89
N LEU A 260 12.65 -20.26 4.59
CA LEU A 260 13.82 -20.18 5.45
C LEU A 260 13.47 -19.70 6.87
N TYR A 261 12.34 -19.01 7.03
CA TYR A 261 11.83 -18.54 8.33
C TYR A 261 11.11 -19.62 9.14
N ALA A 262 10.46 -20.59 8.48
CA ALA A 262 9.68 -21.63 9.17
C ALA A 262 10.56 -22.66 9.90
N LEU A 263 11.80 -22.84 9.45
CA LEU A 263 12.77 -23.75 10.05
C LEU A 263 13.40 -23.21 11.36
N GLY A 264 13.14 -21.94 11.72
CA GLY A 264 13.63 -21.30 12.95
C GLY A 264 12.59 -21.14 14.06
N THR A 265 11.33 -21.49 13.82
CA THR A 265 10.24 -21.44 14.82
C THR A 265 9.99 -22.84 15.39
N PRO A 266 10.15 -23.09 16.70
CA PRO A 266 9.71 -24.35 17.28
C PRO A 266 8.18 -24.48 17.13
N PRO A 267 7.66 -25.70 16.93
CA PRO A 267 6.23 -25.91 16.73
C PRO A 267 5.47 -25.37 17.95
N GLN A 268 4.50 -24.49 17.70
CA GLN A 268 3.50 -24.13 18.70
C GLN A 268 2.77 -25.41 19.09
N LYS A 269 2.96 -25.85 20.34
CA LYS A 269 2.08 -26.85 20.94
C LYS A 269 0.74 -26.16 21.21
N SER A 270 -0.29 -26.60 20.50
CA SER A 270 -1.69 -26.36 20.84
C SER A 270 -1.99 -26.97 22.23
N PRO A 271 -2.96 -26.40 22.99
CA PRO A 271 -3.36 -26.94 24.29
C PRO A 271 -3.90 -28.37 24.21
#